data_AF-A0A2W4TC10-F1
#
_entry.id   AF-A0A2W4TC10-F1
#
_cell.length_a   1.000
_cell.length_b   1.000
_cell.length_c   1.000
_cell.angle_alpha   90.00
_cell.angle_beta   90.00
_cell.angle_gamma   90.00
#
_symmetry.space_group_name_H-M   'P 1'
#
loop_
_entity.id
_entity.type
_entity.pdbx_description
1 polymer ?
#
loop_
_entity_poly.entity_id
_entity_poly.type
_entity_poly.pdbx_seq_one_letter_code
_entity_poly.pdbx_strand_id
1 'polypeptide(L)'
;AADPVQAGRLLFEAAEVKKRKLVEAIHGTLSPLSKDYSDAPLKTEAMIFNRSYLVDKGQEPLFDEAVDSVATEFEDILTFSYIGPLPGYSFVNIELNQGNFAMVDKSRKLLQLPEKASWGSIKSAYRQLILAHHPDRNPDDPQAVQRTKDLVAAYGIVKAYCQSLPGFSEEGTPSEFSFAKEAVEQAFIVDDKGVVLARVKGSEKPT
;
A
#
# COMPACT_ATOMS: atom_id res chain seq x y z
N ALA A 1 -5.35 49.16 8.61
CA ALA A 1 -5.56 47.81 9.18
C ALA A 1 -5.18 46.81 8.11
N ALA A 2 -4.33 45.83 8.41
CA ALA A 2 -3.98 44.79 7.44
C ALA A 2 -5.25 43.99 7.09
N ASP A 3 -5.53 43.85 5.79
CA ASP A 3 -6.68 43.12 5.29
C ASP A 3 -6.52 41.62 5.69
N PRO A 4 -7.45 41.04 6.47
CA PRO A 4 -7.38 39.64 6.88
C PRO A 4 -7.29 38.67 5.69
N VAL A 5 -7.82 39.03 4.52
CA VAL A 5 -7.70 38.25 3.28
C VAL A 5 -6.26 38.26 2.76
N GLN A 6 -5.59 39.42 2.84
CA GLN A 6 -4.21 39.57 2.41
C GLN A 6 -3.24 38.85 3.37
N ALA A 7 -3.51 38.87 4.68
CA ALA A 7 -2.74 38.11 5.66
C ALA A 7 -2.88 36.59 5.46
N GLY A 8 -4.09 36.10 5.18
CA GLY A 8 -4.34 34.69 4.90
C GLY A 8 -3.62 34.21 3.63
N ARG A 9 -3.62 35.04 2.56
CA ARG A 9 -2.90 34.74 1.33
C ARG A 9 -1.39 34.65 1.53
N LEU A 10 -0.80 35.59 2.26
CA LEU A 10 0.64 35.58 2.54
C LEU A 10 1.06 34.36 3.37
N LEU A 11 0.24 33.95 4.34
CA LEU A 11 0.47 32.72 5.12
C LEU A 11 0.43 31.47 4.25
N PHE A 12 -0.56 31.38 3.35
CA PHE A 12 -0.68 30.26 2.41
C PHE A 12 0.51 30.20 1.45
N GLU A 13 0.89 31.34 0.85
CA GLU A 13 2.06 31.43 -0.03
C GLU A 13 3.35 31.03 0.70
N ALA A 14 3.54 31.46 1.95
CA ALA A 14 4.69 31.07 2.76
C ALA A 14 4.70 29.56 3.07
N ALA A 15 3.54 28.97 3.35
CA ALA A 15 3.40 27.53 3.59
C ALA A 15 3.74 26.72 2.33
N GLU A 16 3.24 27.13 1.16
CA GLU A 16 3.53 26.48 -0.13
C GLU A 16 5.01 26.57 -0.51
N VAL A 17 5.66 27.70 -0.25
CA VAL A 17 7.11 27.85 -0.45
C VAL A 17 7.89 26.90 0.46
N LYS A 18 7.49 26.78 1.74
CA LYS A 18 8.14 25.86 2.68
C LYS A 18 7.96 24.40 2.26
N LYS A 19 6.74 24.03 1.87
CA LYS A 19 6.42 22.69 1.33
C LYS A 19 7.28 22.35 0.13
N ARG A 20 7.39 23.27 -0.85
CA ARG A 20 8.20 23.05 -2.06
C ARG A 20 9.67 22.82 -1.74
N LYS A 21 10.25 23.62 -0.84
CA LYS A 21 11.66 23.47 -0.41
C LYS A 21 11.94 22.11 0.21
N LEU A 22 11.00 21.58 1.01
CA LEU A 22 11.13 20.25 1.60
C LEU A 22 11.15 19.17 0.50
N VAL A 23 10.21 19.24 -0.44
CA VAL A 23 10.12 18.27 -1.55
C VAL A 23 11.37 18.34 -2.44
N GLU A 24 11.87 19.54 -2.72
CA GLU A 24 13.11 19.74 -3.48
C GLU A 24 14.34 19.19 -2.76
N ALA A 25 14.44 19.37 -1.44
CA ALA A 25 15.53 18.82 -0.63
C ALA A 25 15.52 17.29 -0.65
N ILE A 26 14.36 16.67 -0.40
CA ILE A 26 14.15 15.22 -0.46
C ILE A 26 14.55 14.69 -1.84
N HIS A 27 14.07 15.35 -2.90
CA HIS A 27 14.38 14.95 -4.26
C HIS A 27 15.87 15.10 -4.58
N GLY A 28 16.51 16.17 -4.11
CA GLY A 28 17.95 16.39 -4.31
C GLY A 28 18.81 15.26 -3.76
N THR A 29 18.40 14.65 -2.65
CA THR A 29 19.10 13.50 -2.05
C THR A 29 18.84 12.19 -2.80
N LEU A 30 17.61 11.95 -3.26
CA LEU A 30 17.21 10.69 -3.88
C LEU A 30 17.46 10.62 -5.40
N SER A 31 17.39 11.76 -6.09
CA SER A 31 17.53 11.85 -7.55
C SER A 31 18.85 11.24 -8.08
N PRO A 32 20.03 11.50 -7.46
CA PRO A 32 21.30 10.94 -7.94
C PRO A 32 21.40 9.42 -7.87
N LEU A 33 20.59 8.78 -7.01
CA LEU A 33 20.53 7.34 -6.81
C LEU A 33 19.42 6.69 -7.64
N SER A 34 18.70 7.47 -8.45
CA SER A 34 17.61 7.03 -9.32
C SER A 34 17.94 7.27 -10.79
N LYS A 35 17.45 6.41 -11.67
CA LYS A 35 17.52 6.57 -13.14
C LYS A 35 16.42 7.47 -13.68
N ASP A 36 15.26 7.44 -13.03
CA ASP A 36 14.08 8.20 -13.42
C ASP A 36 13.15 8.41 -12.23
N TYR A 37 12.20 9.33 -12.34
CA TYR A 37 11.17 9.53 -11.32
C TYR A 37 9.84 9.97 -11.95
N SER A 38 8.74 9.68 -11.26
CA SER A 38 7.40 10.13 -11.65
C SER A 38 6.64 10.66 -10.46
N ASP A 39 6.09 11.86 -10.60
CA ASP A 39 5.12 12.41 -9.66
C ASP A 39 3.76 11.76 -9.84
N ALA A 40 3.07 11.51 -8.73
CA ALA A 40 1.71 11.01 -8.69
C ALA A 40 0.79 12.04 -8.01
N PRO A 41 -0.52 12.03 -8.30
CA PRO A 41 -1.48 12.89 -7.62
C PRO A 41 -1.44 12.69 -6.10
N LEU A 42 -1.57 13.81 -5.37
CA LEU A 42 -1.77 13.79 -3.93
C LEU A 42 -3.14 13.21 -3.62
N LYS A 43 -3.20 12.24 -2.72
CA LYS A 43 -4.44 11.52 -2.40
C LYS A 43 -5.18 12.10 -1.20
N THR A 44 -4.51 12.94 -0.42
CA THR A 44 -5.05 13.57 0.78
C THR A 44 -4.56 15.01 0.89
N GLU A 45 -5.31 15.86 1.58
CA GLU A 45 -4.93 17.26 1.83
C GLU A 45 -3.68 17.39 2.72
N ALA A 46 -3.39 16.37 3.55
CA ALA A 46 -2.21 16.31 4.39
C ALA A 46 -0.93 15.89 3.64
N MET A 47 -1.08 15.27 2.46
CA MET A 47 0.06 14.75 1.70
C MET A 47 0.82 15.90 1.03
N ILE A 48 2.13 15.94 1.26
CA ILE A 48 2.97 16.99 0.69
C ILE A 48 3.61 16.61 -0.65
N PHE A 49 3.87 15.32 -0.89
CA PHE A 49 4.30 14.78 -2.18
C PHE A 49 3.95 13.28 -2.27
N ASN A 50 3.85 12.78 -3.51
CA ASN A 50 3.70 11.36 -3.83
C ASN A 50 4.53 11.10 -5.08
N ARG A 51 5.63 10.36 -4.96
CA ARG A 51 6.61 10.20 -6.04
C ARG A 51 7.20 8.80 -6.06
N SER A 52 7.31 8.26 -7.27
CA SER A 52 7.99 6.99 -7.54
C SER A 52 9.38 7.26 -8.12
N TYR A 53 10.36 6.44 -7.73
CA TYR A 53 11.73 6.49 -8.25
C TYR A 53 12.08 5.16 -8.92
N LEU A 54 12.69 5.22 -10.10
CA LEU A 54 13.22 4.07 -10.80
C LEU A 54 14.68 3.88 -10.38
N VAL A 55 14.97 2.84 -9.61
CA VAL A 55 16.31 2.57 -9.06
C VAL A 55 16.91 1.35 -9.75
N ASP A 56 18.23 1.36 -9.97
CA ASP A 56 18.92 0.19 -10.49
C ASP A 56 19.06 -0.88 -9.40
N LYS A 57 18.93 -2.16 -9.76
CA LYS A 57 18.92 -3.26 -8.78
C LYS A 57 20.19 -3.30 -7.91
N GLY A 58 21.34 -2.93 -8.48
CA GLY A 58 22.61 -2.87 -7.76
C GLY A 58 22.75 -1.68 -6.81
N GLN A 59 21.89 -0.66 -6.93
CA GLN A 59 21.89 0.54 -6.10
C GLN A 59 20.73 0.59 -5.09
N GLU A 60 19.85 -0.42 -5.08
CA GLU A 60 18.74 -0.52 -4.12
C GLU A 60 19.18 -0.31 -2.66
N PRO A 61 20.26 -0.95 -2.15
CA PRO A 61 20.66 -0.75 -0.76
C PRO A 61 21.09 0.69 -0.44
N LEU A 62 21.71 1.37 -1.41
CA LEU A 62 22.14 2.76 -1.25
C LEU A 62 20.94 3.72 -1.29
N PHE A 63 19.95 3.40 -2.12
CA PHE A 63 18.72 4.17 -2.19
C PHE A 63 17.90 4.01 -0.91
N ASP A 64 17.79 2.79 -0.39
CA ASP A 64 17.12 2.50 0.89
C ASP A 64 17.78 3.29 2.03
N GLU A 65 19.11 3.27 2.13
CA GLU A 65 19.86 4.04 3.15
C GLU A 65 19.64 5.56 3.01
N ALA A 66 19.59 6.08 1.77
CA ALA A 66 19.30 7.48 1.53
C ALA A 66 17.87 7.87 1.93
N VAL A 67 16.89 6.99 1.70
CA VAL A 67 15.51 7.20 2.15
C VAL A 67 15.43 7.23 3.67
N ASP A 68 16.10 6.29 4.36
CA ASP A 68 16.14 6.26 5.82
C ASP A 68 16.80 7.53 6.40
N SER A 69 17.88 8.01 5.77
CA SER A 69 18.54 9.26 6.17
C SER A 69 17.61 10.46 6.01
N VAL A 70 16.87 10.55 4.90
CA VAL A 70 15.91 11.63 4.66
C VAL A 70 14.73 11.55 5.64
N ALA A 71 14.20 10.35 5.88
CA ALA A 71 13.13 10.15 6.85
C ALA A 71 13.55 10.59 8.26
N THR A 72 14.79 10.27 8.65
CA THR A 72 15.38 10.69 9.93
C THR A 72 15.58 12.20 10.01
N GLU A 73 16.10 12.82 8.95
CA GLU A 73 16.35 14.27 8.91
C GLU A 73 15.07 15.09 9.10
N PHE A 74 13.94 14.59 8.61
CA PHE A 74 12.67 15.29 8.61
C PHE A 74 11.62 14.69 9.55
N GLU A 75 12.01 13.81 10.48
CA GLU A 75 11.09 13.09 11.39
C GLU A 75 10.19 14.03 12.20
N ASP A 76 10.72 15.18 12.61
CA ASP A 76 10.00 16.18 13.42
C ASP A 76 8.87 16.90 12.66
N ILE A 77 8.88 16.84 11.34
CA ILE A 77 8.01 17.65 10.48
C ILE A 77 7.23 16.84 9.45
N LEU A 78 7.67 15.62 9.12
CA LEU A 78 7.09 14.80 8.06
C LEU A 78 6.98 13.34 8.48
N THR A 79 5.90 12.71 8.03
CA THR A 79 5.75 11.26 8.10
C THR A 79 6.05 10.67 6.73
N PHE A 80 7.09 9.84 6.63
CA PHE A 80 7.49 9.18 5.39
C PHE A 80 6.87 7.79 5.27
N SER A 81 6.39 7.47 4.07
CA SER A 81 5.99 6.12 3.69
C SER A 81 6.77 5.74 2.44
N TYR A 82 7.64 4.74 2.56
CA TYR A 82 8.48 4.24 1.47
C TYR A 82 8.09 2.81 1.12
N ILE A 83 7.83 2.57 -0.16
CA ILE A 83 7.45 1.26 -0.70
C ILE A 83 8.60 0.80 -1.62
N GLY A 84 9.35 -0.21 -1.17
CA GLY A 84 10.56 -0.68 -1.85
C GLY A 84 10.33 -1.47 -3.16
N PRO A 85 11.40 -1.79 -3.90
CA PRO A 85 11.32 -2.47 -5.18
C PRO A 85 10.79 -3.89 -5.03
N LEU A 86 9.61 -4.14 -5.62
CA LEU A 86 9.01 -5.46 -5.63
C LEU A 86 9.65 -6.32 -6.74
N PRO A 87 9.85 -7.64 -6.50
CA PRO A 87 10.25 -8.57 -7.55
C PRO A 87 9.27 -8.47 -8.72
N GLY A 88 9.82 -8.54 -9.93
CA GLY A 88 9.10 -8.26 -11.17
C GLY A 88 8.08 -9.31 -11.55
N TYR A 89 7.01 -9.51 -10.77
CA TYR A 89 5.72 -10.01 -11.22
C TYR A 89 4.61 -9.50 -10.28
N SER A 90 3.84 -8.53 -10.78
CA SER A 90 2.55 -8.05 -10.28
C SER A 90 2.59 -7.11 -9.05
N PHE A 91 2.81 -5.82 -9.31
CA PHE A 91 2.55 -4.74 -8.37
C PHE A 91 1.04 -4.63 -8.10
N VAL A 92 0.61 -5.02 -6.91
CA VAL A 92 -0.59 -4.43 -6.30
C VAL A 92 -0.09 -3.39 -5.32
N ASN A 93 -0.33 -2.11 -5.60
CA ASN A 93 -0.11 -1.04 -4.64
C ASN A 93 -1.08 -1.24 -3.48
N ILE A 94 -0.61 -1.81 -2.36
CA ILE A 94 -1.41 -1.88 -1.13
C ILE A 94 -1.14 -0.58 -0.37
N GLU A 95 -2.08 0.35 -0.50
CA GLU A 95 -2.07 1.62 0.20
C GLU A 95 -2.74 1.46 1.57
N LEU A 96 -2.06 1.96 2.60
CA LEU A 96 -2.51 1.98 3.99
C LEU A 96 -3.75 2.87 4.09
N ASN A 97 -4.93 2.26 4.15
CA ASN A 97 -6.21 2.91 4.38
C ASN A 97 -7.00 2.07 5.41
N GLN A 98 -7.81 2.72 6.26
CA GLN A 98 -8.83 2.00 7.05
C GLN A 98 -9.58 1.05 6.11
N GLY A 99 -9.71 -0.22 6.52
CA GLY A 99 -9.95 -1.36 5.63
C GLY A 99 -10.88 -1.03 4.47
N ASN A 100 -10.32 -1.00 3.27
CA ASN A 100 -11.09 -0.73 2.06
C ASN A 100 -11.95 -1.96 1.73
N PHE A 101 -13.11 -2.06 2.38
CA PHE A 101 -14.06 -3.16 2.19
C PHE A 101 -14.37 -3.39 0.71
N ALA A 102 -14.54 -2.32 -0.07
CA ALA A 102 -14.81 -2.45 -1.50
C ALA A 102 -13.67 -3.18 -2.25
N MET A 103 -12.42 -2.92 -1.88
CA MET A 103 -11.25 -3.57 -2.49
C MET A 103 -11.13 -5.05 -2.08
N VAL A 104 -11.29 -5.35 -0.78
CA VAL A 104 -11.24 -6.72 -0.26
C VAL A 104 -12.41 -7.54 -0.79
N ASP A 105 -13.62 -6.99 -0.78
CA ASP A 105 -14.83 -7.66 -1.27
C ASP A 105 -14.76 -7.94 -2.78
N LYS A 106 -14.26 -6.97 -3.57
CA LYS A 106 -14.02 -7.18 -5.01
C LYS A 106 -13.03 -8.31 -5.25
N SER A 107 -11.94 -8.35 -4.49
CA SER A 107 -10.89 -9.37 -4.62
C SER A 107 -11.39 -10.76 -4.21
N ARG A 108 -12.12 -10.84 -3.09
CA ARG A 108 -12.82 -12.05 -2.62
C ARG A 108 -13.77 -12.60 -3.70
N LYS A 109 -14.61 -11.74 -4.27
CA LYS A 109 -15.56 -12.11 -5.33
C LYS A 109 -14.84 -12.61 -6.58
N LEU A 110 -13.72 -11.97 -6.95
CA LEU A 110 -12.92 -12.39 -8.11
C LEU A 110 -12.29 -13.77 -7.90
N LEU A 111 -11.87 -14.08 -6.67
CA LEU A 111 -11.42 -15.42 -6.28
C LEU A 111 -12.55 -16.41 -5.98
N GLN A 112 -13.82 -16.00 -6.19
CA GLN A 112 -15.01 -16.81 -5.95
C GLN A 112 -15.13 -17.32 -4.51
N LEU A 113 -14.64 -16.53 -3.56
CA LEU A 113 -14.65 -16.87 -2.14
C LEU A 113 -15.96 -16.44 -1.47
N PRO A 114 -16.51 -17.22 -0.53
CA PRO A 114 -17.61 -16.79 0.34
C PRO A 114 -17.17 -15.70 1.33
N GLU A 115 -18.14 -15.06 2.02
CA GLU A 115 -17.86 -14.05 3.06
C GLU A 115 -17.11 -14.59 4.27
N LYS A 116 -17.05 -15.92 4.43
CA LYS A 116 -16.25 -16.61 5.43
C LYS A 116 -15.45 -17.72 4.78
N ALA A 117 -14.13 -17.61 4.80
CA ALA A 117 -13.25 -18.58 4.16
C ALA A 117 -12.05 -18.93 5.04
N SER A 118 -11.57 -20.16 4.94
CA SER A 118 -10.35 -20.59 5.63
C SER A 118 -9.13 -20.36 4.74
N TRP A 119 -7.94 -20.27 5.34
CA TRP A 119 -6.70 -20.12 4.57
C TRP A 119 -6.52 -21.24 3.52
N GLY A 120 -6.94 -22.46 3.87
CA GLY A 120 -6.93 -23.60 2.96
C GLY A 120 -7.84 -23.42 1.75
N SER A 121 -9.07 -22.94 1.95
CA SER A 121 -10.00 -22.70 0.84
C SER A 121 -9.56 -21.54 -0.04
N ILE A 122 -9.01 -20.47 0.54
CA ILE A 122 -8.42 -19.34 -0.18
C ILE A 122 -7.28 -19.80 -1.11
N LYS A 123 -6.30 -20.54 -0.57
CA LYS A 123 -5.18 -21.08 -1.36
C LYS A 123 -5.67 -22.05 -2.45
N SER A 124 -6.65 -22.89 -2.12
CA SER A 124 -7.20 -23.86 -3.08
C SER A 124 -7.93 -23.17 -4.24
N ALA A 125 -8.83 -22.23 -3.94
CA ALA A 125 -9.58 -21.49 -4.95
C ALA A 125 -8.65 -20.73 -5.90
N TYR A 126 -7.64 -20.03 -5.36
CA TYR A 126 -6.63 -19.34 -6.16
C TYR A 126 -5.90 -20.30 -7.12
N ARG A 127 -5.38 -21.43 -6.61
CA ARG A 127 -4.68 -22.41 -7.45
C ARG A 127 -5.57 -22.97 -8.56
N GLN A 128 -6.84 -23.28 -8.26
CA GLN A 128 -7.79 -23.77 -9.26
C GLN A 128 -8.05 -22.74 -10.36
N LEU A 129 -8.24 -21.47 -9.99
CA LEU A 129 -8.49 -20.39 -10.95
C LEU A 129 -7.26 -20.09 -11.82
N ILE A 130 -6.06 -20.08 -11.24
CA ILE A 130 -4.81 -19.92 -12.01
C ILE A 130 -4.64 -21.07 -12.99
N LEU A 131 -4.85 -22.32 -12.56
CA LEU A 131 -4.77 -23.47 -13.47
C LEU A 131 -5.83 -23.40 -14.58
N ALA A 132 -7.03 -22.94 -14.29
CA ALA A 132 -8.10 -22.81 -15.29
C ALA A 132 -7.82 -21.71 -16.32
N HIS A 133 -7.24 -20.57 -15.89
CA HIS A 133 -7.06 -19.38 -16.72
C HIS A 133 -5.62 -19.14 -17.20
N HIS A 134 -4.69 -20.05 -16.90
CA HIS A 134 -3.29 -19.91 -17.29
C HIS A 134 -3.13 -19.74 -18.81
N PRO A 135 -2.28 -18.80 -19.29
CA PRO A 135 -2.06 -18.59 -20.71
C PRO A 135 -1.56 -19.85 -21.45
N ASP A 136 -0.69 -20.65 -20.84
CA ASP A 136 -0.20 -21.91 -21.44
C ASP A 136 -1.31 -22.93 -21.74
N ARG A 137 -2.41 -22.90 -20.98
CA ARG A 137 -3.56 -23.79 -21.18
C ARG A 137 -4.65 -23.16 -22.03
N ASN A 138 -4.57 -21.84 -22.24
CA ASN A 138 -5.51 -21.06 -23.02
C ASN A 138 -4.76 -20.16 -24.03
N PRO A 139 -3.93 -20.73 -24.92
CA PRO A 139 -3.07 -19.96 -25.82
C PRO A 139 -3.86 -19.11 -26.84
N ASP A 140 -5.08 -19.53 -27.16
CA ASP A 140 -5.96 -18.85 -28.11
C ASP A 140 -6.85 -17.77 -27.46
N ASP A 141 -6.81 -17.64 -26.12
CA ASP A 141 -7.58 -16.63 -25.40
C ASP A 141 -6.70 -15.39 -25.13
N PRO A 142 -6.90 -14.28 -25.87
CA PRO A 142 -6.10 -13.07 -25.69
C PRO A 142 -6.29 -12.42 -24.31
N GLN A 143 -7.34 -12.80 -23.57
CA GLN A 143 -7.59 -12.32 -22.21
C GLN A 143 -7.01 -13.21 -21.11
N ALA A 144 -6.48 -14.40 -21.42
CA ALA A 144 -5.94 -15.32 -20.42
C ALA A 144 -4.83 -14.68 -19.57
N VAL A 145 -3.96 -13.91 -20.23
CA VAL A 145 -2.89 -13.13 -19.55
C VAL A 145 -3.49 -12.12 -18.58
N GLN A 146 -4.50 -11.36 -19.00
CA GLN A 146 -5.11 -10.33 -18.15
C GLN A 146 -5.87 -10.96 -16.98
N ARG A 147 -6.66 -12.01 -17.21
CA ARG A 147 -7.38 -12.72 -16.14
C ARG A 147 -6.43 -13.32 -15.11
N THR A 148 -5.31 -13.90 -15.56
CA THR A 148 -4.28 -14.42 -14.66
C THR A 148 -3.68 -13.31 -13.80
N LYS A 149 -3.38 -12.14 -14.40
CA LYS A 149 -2.91 -10.97 -13.64
C LYS A 149 -3.93 -10.51 -12.59
N ASP A 150 -5.20 -10.41 -12.96
CA ASP A 150 -6.27 -9.99 -12.05
C ASP A 150 -6.44 -10.97 -10.88
N LEU A 151 -6.32 -12.28 -11.13
CA LEU A 151 -6.36 -13.33 -10.10
C LEU A 151 -5.16 -13.25 -9.15
N VAL A 152 -3.94 -13.04 -9.67
CA VAL A 152 -2.73 -12.84 -8.86
C VAL A 152 -2.91 -11.61 -7.96
N ALA A 153 -3.41 -10.51 -8.52
CA ALA A 153 -3.63 -9.27 -7.78
C ALA A 153 -4.67 -9.45 -6.66
N ALA A 154 -5.80 -10.09 -6.96
CA ALA A 154 -6.85 -10.35 -5.97
C ALA A 154 -6.36 -11.26 -4.84
N TYR A 155 -5.56 -12.28 -5.15
CA TYR A 155 -4.95 -13.14 -4.15
C TYR A 155 -4.00 -12.37 -3.23
N GLY A 156 -3.20 -11.45 -3.77
CA GLY A 156 -2.34 -10.57 -2.97
C GLY A 156 -3.14 -9.75 -1.94
N ILE A 157 -4.26 -9.14 -2.37
CA ILE A 157 -5.12 -8.33 -1.48
C ILE A 157 -5.73 -9.18 -0.37
N VAL A 158 -6.30 -10.33 -0.72
CA VAL A 158 -6.93 -11.23 0.27
C VAL A 158 -5.88 -11.79 1.23
N LYS A 159 -4.68 -12.14 0.73
CA LYS A 159 -3.56 -12.59 1.56
C LYS A 159 -3.14 -11.51 2.56
N ALA A 160 -2.94 -10.27 2.11
CA ALA A 160 -2.55 -9.17 2.98
C ALA A 160 -3.59 -8.88 4.07
N TYR A 161 -4.88 -8.90 3.72
CA TYR A 161 -5.97 -8.78 4.69
C TYR A 161 -5.93 -9.90 5.73
N CYS A 162 -5.76 -11.16 5.30
CA CYS A 162 -5.68 -12.28 6.23
C CYS A 162 -4.44 -12.18 7.15
N GLN A 163 -3.29 -11.76 6.60
CA GLN A 163 -2.04 -11.59 7.34
C GLN A 163 -2.10 -10.49 8.40
N SER A 164 -2.94 -9.48 8.17
CA SER A 164 -3.07 -8.37 9.10
C SER A 164 -4.00 -8.65 10.28
N LEU A 165 -4.78 -9.73 10.22
CA LEU A 165 -5.64 -10.15 11.32
C LEU A 165 -4.82 -10.84 12.43
N PRO A 166 -5.12 -10.56 13.71
CA PRO A 166 -4.44 -11.19 14.83
C PRO A 166 -4.67 -12.70 14.82
N GLY A 167 -3.60 -13.48 15.01
CA GLY A 167 -3.67 -14.94 15.03
C GLY A 167 -3.58 -15.62 13.66
N PHE A 168 -3.23 -14.89 12.60
CA PHE A 168 -2.87 -15.51 11.32
C PHE A 168 -1.65 -16.42 11.45
N SER A 169 -1.74 -17.61 10.87
CA SER A 169 -0.61 -18.54 10.71
C SER A 169 -0.76 -19.28 9.39
N GLU A 170 0.32 -19.37 8.60
CA GLU A 170 0.30 -20.13 7.34
C GLU A 170 0.25 -21.66 7.56
N GLU A 171 0.71 -22.11 8.73
CA GLU A 171 0.90 -23.53 9.12
C GLU A 171 -0.05 -23.98 10.25
N GLY A 172 -0.77 -23.04 10.88
CA GLY A 172 -1.65 -23.27 12.04
C GLY A 172 -3.08 -23.69 11.71
N THR A 173 -3.79 -24.18 12.74
CA THR A 173 -5.23 -24.55 12.71
C THR A 173 -6.14 -23.42 12.24
N PRO A 174 -7.30 -23.75 11.63
CA PRO A 174 -8.01 -22.85 10.72
C PRO A 174 -8.73 -21.74 11.49
N SER A 175 -8.17 -20.53 11.45
CA SER A 175 -8.96 -19.32 11.69
C SER A 175 -9.79 -19.07 10.42
N GLU A 176 -11.10 -19.20 10.53
CA GLU A 176 -12.03 -18.75 9.51
C GLU A 176 -11.95 -17.21 9.44
N PHE A 177 -11.63 -16.67 8.27
CA PHE A 177 -11.56 -15.23 8.05
C PHE A 177 -12.93 -14.70 7.66
N SER A 178 -13.40 -13.69 8.39
CA SER A 178 -14.59 -12.94 8.03
C SER A 178 -14.22 -11.83 7.04
N PHE A 179 -14.94 -11.73 5.93
CA PHE A 179 -14.85 -10.65 4.96
C PHE A 179 -16.09 -9.75 5.01
N ALA A 180 -16.86 -9.80 6.10
CA ALA A 180 -17.96 -8.88 6.35
C ALA A 180 -17.45 -7.44 6.45
N LYS A 181 -18.28 -6.48 6.05
CA LYS A 181 -17.91 -5.06 6.00
C LYS A 181 -17.35 -4.56 7.33
N GLU A 182 -18.04 -4.87 8.42
CA GLU A 182 -17.66 -4.44 9.76
C GLU A 182 -16.30 -5.04 10.19
N ALA A 183 -16.03 -6.29 9.81
CA ALA A 183 -14.77 -6.96 10.12
C ALA A 183 -13.61 -6.37 9.31
N VAL A 184 -13.85 -6.06 8.03
CA VAL A 184 -12.83 -5.48 7.16
C VAL A 184 -12.53 -4.04 7.54
N GLU A 185 -13.54 -3.21 7.80
CA GLU A 185 -13.36 -1.79 8.15
C GLU A 185 -12.66 -1.59 9.51
N GLN A 186 -12.76 -2.56 10.42
CA GLN A 186 -12.05 -2.56 11.70
C GLN A 186 -10.60 -3.09 11.59
N ALA A 187 -10.25 -3.74 10.48
CA ALA A 187 -8.91 -4.28 10.25
C ALA A 187 -8.04 -3.27 9.50
N PHE A 188 -6.78 -3.18 9.90
CA PHE A 188 -5.75 -2.50 9.13
C PHE A 188 -5.15 -3.53 8.17
N ILE A 189 -5.10 -3.26 6.87
CA ILE A 189 -4.42 -4.14 5.91
C ILE A 189 -2.95 -3.71 5.88
N VAL A 190 -2.05 -4.65 6.19
CA VAL A 190 -0.60 -4.42 6.28
C VAL A 190 0.08 -5.33 5.25
N ASP A 191 1.22 -4.90 4.71
CA ASP A 191 1.97 -5.65 3.73
C ASP A 191 2.58 -6.96 4.28
N ASP A 192 3.21 -7.71 3.38
CA ASP A 192 3.82 -9.02 3.59
C ASP A 192 5.02 -9.04 4.57
N LYS A 193 5.43 -7.88 5.11
CA LYS A 193 6.43 -7.77 6.19
C LYS A 193 5.83 -7.60 7.58
N GLY A 194 4.50 -7.52 7.72
CA GLY A 194 3.82 -7.55 9.01
C GLY A 194 4.16 -6.39 9.95
N VAL A 195 4.63 -5.25 9.42
CA VAL A 195 4.95 -4.08 10.25
C VAL A 195 3.69 -3.25 10.48
N VAL A 196 3.08 -3.47 11.65
CA VAL A 196 1.99 -2.62 12.17
C VAL A 196 2.54 -1.23 12.50
N LEU A 197 2.40 -0.27 11.58
CA LEU A 197 2.62 1.16 11.88
C LEU A 197 1.30 1.84 12.29
N ALA A 198 0.70 1.37 13.37
CA ALA A 198 -0.11 2.17 14.29
C ALA A 198 -0.79 1.23 15.31
N ARG A 199 -0.20 1.14 16.51
CA ARG A 199 -1.06 1.01 17.69
C ARG A 199 -1.90 2.28 17.73
N VAL A 200 -3.20 2.16 17.45
CA VAL A 200 -4.18 3.09 18.00
C VAL A 200 -3.96 3.04 19.51
N LYS A 201 -3.44 4.13 20.09
CA LYS A 201 -3.55 4.34 21.53
C LYS A 201 -5.05 4.26 21.80
N GLY A 202 -5.44 3.17 22.47
CA GLY A 202 -6.72 3.10 23.13
C GLY A 202 -6.90 4.39 23.90
N SER A 203 -7.97 5.09 23.55
CA SER A 203 -8.57 6.11 24.39
C SER A 203 -8.91 5.46 25.73
N GLU A 204 -7.97 5.49 26.67
CA GLU A 204 -8.27 5.43 28.09
C GLU A 204 -8.04 6.80 28.69
N LYS A 205 -9.15 7.51 28.86
CA LYS A 205 -9.55 8.21 30.09
C LYS A 205 -11.04 8.53 29.93
N PRO A 206 -11.87 8.54 31.00
CA PRO A 206 -11.52 8.65 32.41
C PRO A 206 -12.34 7.75 33.38
N THR A 207 -11.74 7.36 34.51
CA THR A 207 -12.29 7.63 35.86
C THR A 207 -11.17 7.61 36.89
#